data_AF-A0A124E3A5-F1
#
_entry.id   AF-A0A124E3A5-F1
#
_cell.length_a   1.000
_cell.length_b   1.000
_cell.length_c   1.000
_cell.angle_alpha   90.00
_cell.angle_beta   90.00
_cell.angle_gamma   90.00
#
_symmetry.space_group_name_H-M   'P 1'
#
loop_
_entity.id
_entity.type
_entity.pdbx_description
1 polymer ?
#
loop_
_entity_poly.entity_id
_entity_poly.type
_entity_poly.pdbx_seq_one_letter_code
_entity_poly.pdbx_strand_id
1 'polypeptide(L)'
;MPASRRVTKAVSAVLDLAPRKGEVSVPRLVEAVSADRGRPIELKMAELPAGVCGQWRQYADHDVFLIQKGLPAWDRTLAHELGHLVLGHDGIPVVEAARGAMELAGSDLIGYMLNQRTGCMGPAGEDAEQEAEDFAALLIYRLGRLPSDRSSMVQVRLGEAFG
;
A
#
# COMPACT_ATOMS: atom_id res chain seq x y z
N MET A 1 6.51 -2.22 18.09
CA MET A 1 6.48 -3.69 18.23
C MET A 1 7.24 -4.28 17.06
N PRO A 2 7.99 -5.39 17.22
CA PRO A 2 8.58 -6.05 16.06
C PRO A 2 7.45 -6.62 15.18
N ALA A 3 7.55 -6.43 13.87
CA ALA A 3 6.60 -6.97 12.91
C ALA A 3 6.46 -8.49 13.07
N SER A 4 5.27 -9.03 12.82
CA SER A 4 5.01 -10.46 12.93
C SER A 4 5.91 -11.29 12.00
N ARG A 5 6.07 -12.59 12.29
CA ARG A 5 6.82 -13.51 11.42
C ARG A 5 6.20 -13.58 10.01
N ARG A 6 4.86 -13.48 9.92
CA ARG A 6 4.12 -13.46 8.65
C ARG A 6 4.49 -12.21 7.84
N VAL A 7 4.43 -11.03 8.46
CA VAL A 7 4.81 -9.75 7.83
C VAL A 7 6.28 -9.78 7.38
N THR A 8 7.18 -10.24 8.24
CA THR A 8 8.61 -10.33 7.92
C THR A 8 8.87 -11.24 6.71
N LYS A 9 8.17 -12.37 6.63
CA LYS A 9 8.24 -13.30 5.49
C LYS A 9 7.70 -12.66 4.21
N ALA A 10 6.57 -11.96 4.30
CA ALA A 10 5.97 -11.27 3.15
C ALA A 10 6.89 -10.17 2.61
N VAL A 11 7.48 -9.35 3.48
CA VAL A 11 8.44 -8.31 3.06
C VAL A 11 9.66 -8.93 2.37
N SER A 12 10.21 -10.03 2.91
CA SER A 12 11.31 -10.73 2.27
C SER A 12 10.93 -11.26 0.89
N ALA A 13 9.76 -11.91 0.76
CA ALA A 13 9.29 -12.41 -0.54
C ALA A 13 9.14 -11.29 -1.58
N VAL A 14 8.62 -10.13 -1.19
CA VAL A 14 8.49 -8.97 -2.09
C VAL A 14 9.87 -8.43 -2.49
N LEU A 15 10.82 -8.33 -1.56
CA LEU A 15 12.17 -7.87 -1.86
C LEU A 15 12.95 -8.86 -2.74
N ASP A 16 12.68 -10.16 -2.64
CA ASP A 16 13.29 -11.19 -3.49
C ASP A 16 12.85 -11.07 -4.96
N LEU A 17 11.70 -10.44 -5.21
CA LEU A 17 11.21 -10.09 -6.56
C LEU A 17 11.83 -8.80 -7.11
N ALA A 18 12.58 -8.05 -6.30
CA ALA A 18 13.16 -6.78 -6.73
C ALA A 18 14.04 -6.95 -7.99
N PRO A 19 14.03 -5.96 -8.90
CA PRO A 19 14.90 -5.98 -10.07
C PRO A 19 16.36 -6.15 -9.66
N ARG A 20 17.09 -7.05 -10.34
CA ARG A 20 18.53 -7.30 -10.08
C ARG A 20 19.43 -6.11 -10.41
N LYS A 21 18.93 -5.14 -11.17
CA LYS A 21 19.64 -3.92 -11.61
C LYS A 21 18.69 -2.74 -11.55
N GLY A 22 19.22 -1.58 -11.17
CA GLY A 22 18.47 -0.32 -11.08
C GLY A 22 17.96 -0.02 -9.67
N GLU A 23 17.27 1.10 -9.56
CA GLU A 23 16.66 1.55 -8.29
C GLU A 23 15.55 0.59 -7.84
N VAL A 24 15.59 0.19 -6.57
CA VAL A 24 14.51 -0.56 -5.93
C VAL A 24 13.60 0.44 -5.21
N SER A 25 12.40 0.65 -5.74
CA SER A 25 11.37 1.52 -5.17
C SER A 25 10.04 0.78 -5.02
N VAL A 26 9.12 1.29 -4.20
CA VAL A 26 7.81 0.66 -3.99
C VAL A 26 7.04 0.45 -5.30
N PRO A 27 6.96 1.42 -6.24
CA PRO A 27 6.32 1.19 -7.55
C PRO A 27 6.95 0.04 -8.34
N ARG A 28 8.29 -0.09 -8.29
CA ARG A 28 8.99 -1.20 -8.97
C ARG A 28 8.71 -2.55 -8.33
N LEU A 29 8.52 -2.59 -7.01
CA LEU A 29 8.09 -3.79 -6.32
C LEU A 29 6.65 -4.16 -6.67
N VAL A 30 5.75 -3.18 -6.84
CA VAL A 30 4.40 -3.42 -7.34
C VAL A 30 4.43 -4.00 -8.76
N GLU A 31 5.25 -3.45 -9.66
CA GLU A 31 5.48 -4.01 -11.00
C GLU A 31 5.97 -5.47 -10.93
N ALA A 32 6.93 -5.76 -10.05
CA ALA A 32 7.50 -7.10 -9.88
C ALA A 32 6.47 -8.10 -9.33
N VAL A 33 5.70 -7.72 -8.31
CA VAL A 33 4.61 -8.53 -7.75
C VAL A 33 3.51 -8.76 -8.78
N SER A 34 3.19 -7.75 -9.59
CA SER A 34 2.21 -7.89 -10.68
C SER A 34 2.67 -8.94 -11.70
N ALA A 35 3.94 -8.89 -12.11
CA ALA A 35 4.52 -9.84 -13.05
C ALA A 35 4.59 -11.28 -12.49
N ASP A 36 5.02 -11.43 -11.23
CA ASP A 36 5.13 -12.72 -10.55
C ASP A 36 3.77 -13.44 -10.44
N ARG A 37 2.71 -12.68 -10.11
CA ARG A 37 1.34 -13.19 -10.01
C ARG A 37 0.69 -13.48 -11.37
N GLY A 38 1.27 -12.99 -12.47
CA GLY A 38 0.62 -13.01 -13.79
C GLY A 38 -0.71 -12.24 -13.83
N ARG A 39 -0.89 -11.28 -12.92
CA ARG A 39 -2.12 -10.49 -12.75
C ARG A 39 -1.76 -9.00 -12.69
N PRO A 40 -2.18 -8.19 -13.69
CA PRO A 40 -1.85 -6.77 -13.75
C PRO A 40 -2.29 -6.01 -12.49
N ILE A 41 -1.44 -5.10 -12.01
CA ILE A 41 -1.77 -4.12 -10.99
C ILE A 41 -1.63 -2.73 -11.61
N GLU A 42 -2.73 -2.01 -11.74
CA GLU A 42 -2.71 -0.62 -12.20
C GLU A 42 -2.58 0.34 -11.02
N LEU A 43 -1.63 1.27 -11.08
CA LEU A 43 -1.49 2.34 -10.10
C LEU A 43 -2.12 3.63 -10.63
N LYS A 44 -3.05 4.22 -9.87
CA LYS A 44 -3.77 5.45 -10.25
C LYS A 44 -3.81 6.46 -9.11
N MET A 45 -3.46 7.70 -9.43
CA MET A 45 -3.69 8.84 -8.54
C MET A 45 -5.11 9.36 -8.75
N ALA A 46 -5.94 9.35 -7.70
CA ALA A 46 -7.36 9.70 -7.77
C ALA A 46 -7.77 10.67 -6.66
N GLU A 47 -8.94 11.29 -6.82
CA GLU A 47 -9.64 11.95 -5.71
C GLU A 47 -10.46 10.89 -4.99
N LEU A 48 -10.15 10.66 -3.73
CA LEU A 48 -10.77 9.70 -2.83
C LEU A 48 -11.59 10.45 -1.77
N PRO A 49 -12.57 9.78 -1.14
CA PRO A 49 -13.33 10.35 -0.03
C PRO A 49 -12.42 10.85 1.10
N ALA A 50 -12.89 11.83 1.86
CA ALA A 50 -12.17 12.34 3.02
C ALA A 50 -11.82 11.21 4.00
N GLY A 51 -10.56 11.17 4.44
CA GLY A 51 -10.04 10.12 5.33
C GLY A 51 -9.46 8.90 4.61
N VAL A 52 -9.65 8.76 3.29
CA VAL A 52 -9.11 7.64 2.50
C VAL A 52 -7.85 8.07 1.77
N CYS A 53 -6.70 7.53 2.20
CA CYS A 53 -5.41 7.82 1.57
C CYS A 53 -5.12 6.90 0.37
N GLY A 54 -5.59 5.66 0.44
CA GLY A 54 -5.39 4.62 -0.57
C GLY A 54 -6.58 3.67 -0.63
N GLN A 55 -6.68 2.93 -1.73
CA GLN A 55 -7.67 1.87 -1.89
C GLN A 55 -7.25 0.84 -2.94
N TRP A 56 -7.21 -0.42 -2.54
CA TRP A 56 -7.12 -1.57 -3.44
C TRP A 56 -8.51 -2.05 -3.92
N ARG A 57 -8.70 -2.04 -5.24
CA ARG A 57 -9.88 -2.60 -5.93
C ARG A 57 -9.50 -3.84 -6.71
N GLN A 58 -10.34 -4.87 -6.60
CA GLN A 58 -10.16 -6.14 -7.30
C GLN A 58 -11.15 -6.26 -8.47
N TYR A 59 -10.61 -6.49 -9.67
CA TYR A 59 -11.37 -6.87 -10.86
C TYR A 59 -11.16 -8.36 -11.17
N ALA A 60 -11.87 -8.88 -12.16
CA ALA A 60 -11.78 -10.28 -12.55
C ALA A 60 -10.38 -10.66 -13.08
N ASP A 61 -9.75 -9.74 -13.82
CA ASP A 61 -8.52 -9.96 -14.58
C ASP A 61 -7.33 -9.09 -14.10
N HIS A 62 -7.59 -8.04 -13.30
CA HIS A 62 -6.56 -7.14 -12.80
C HIS A 62 -6.92 -6.58 -11.41
N ASP A 63 -5.95 -5.91 -10.80
CA ASP A 63 -6.11 -5.14 -9.58
C ASP A 63 -5.83 -3.66 -9.87
N VAL A 64 -6.44 -2.75 -9.10
CA VAL A 64 -6.16 -1.32 -9.18
C VAL A 64 -5.85 -0.79 -7.79
N PHE A 65 -4.69 -0.15 -7.65
CA PHE A 65 -4.33 0.64 -6.48
C PHE A 65 -4.62 2.11 -6.75
N LEU A 66 -5.56 2.67 -6.00
CA LEU A 66 -5.87 4.09 -6.01
C LEU A 66 -5.14 4.76 -4.86
N ILE A 67 -4.48 5.88 -5.14
CA ILE A 67 -3.80 6.68 -4.14
C ILE A 67 -4.34 8.11 -4.23
N GLN A 68 -4.63 8.72 -3.08
CA GLN A 68 -5.13 10.09 -3.00
C GLN A 68 -4.11 11.06 -3.61
N LYS A 69 -4.57 11.91 -4.52
CA LYS A 69 -3.74 12.97 -5.12
C LYS A 69 -3.19 13.92 -4.05
N GLY A 70 -1.93 14.29 -4.20
CA GLY A 70 -1.28 15.30 -3.36
C GLY A 70 -0.76 14.79 -2.01
N LEU A 71 -0.79 13.48 -1.75
CA LEU A 71 -0.18 12.91 -0.55
C LEU A 71 1.36 13.00 -0.60
N PRO A 72 2.02 13.64 0.39
CA PRO A 72 3.49 13.70 0.45
C PRO A 72 4.15 12.32 0.67
N ALA A 73 3.49 11.43 1.41
CA ALA A 73 3.97 10.07 1.74
C ALA A 73 3.15 8.98 1.00
N TRP A 74 2.96 9.18 -0.29
CA TRP A 74 2.18 8.28 -1.14
C TRP A 74 2.83 6.90 -1.31
N ASP A 75 4.14 6.80 -1.13
CA ASP A 75 4.93 5.56 -1.16
C ASP A 75 4.58 4.62 0.01
N ARG A 76 4.37 5.16 1.22
CA ARG A 76 3.87 4.39 2.37
C ARG A 76 2.45 3.91 2.15
N THR A 77 1.60 4.76 1.59
CA THR A 77 0.24 4.38 1.24
C THR A 77 0.24 3.24 0.21
N LEU A 78 1.08 3.35 -0.83
CA LEU A 78 1.24 2.30 -1.81
C LEU A 78 1.79 0.99 -1.21
N ALA A 79 2.75 1.07 -0.31
CA ALA A 79 3.30 -0.09 0.39
C ALA A 79 2.26 -0.76 1.29
N HIS A 80 1.35 0.02 1.87
CA HIS A 80 0.23 -0.47 2.67
C HIS A 80 -0.78 -1.25 1.81
N GLU A 81 -1.21 -0.70 0.67
CA GLU A 81 -2.09 -1.42 -0.28
C GLU A 81 -1.43 -2.70 -0.80
N LEU A 82 -0.13 -2.65 -1.08
CA LEU A 82 0.64 -3.83 -1.44
C LEU A 82 0.64 -4.86 -0.30
N GLY A 83 0.75 -4.40 0.96
CA GLY A 83 0.66 -5.22 2.16
C GLY A 83 -0.63 -6.04 2.21
N HIS A 84 -1.79 -5.40 2.03
CA HIS A 84 -3.07 -6.11 1.94
C HIS A 84 -3.04 -7.23 0.89
N LEU A 85 -2.53 -6.91 -0.30
CA LEU A 85 -2.48 -7.86 -1.40
C LEU A 85 -1.58 -9.07 -1.11
N VAL A 86 -0.36 -8.84 -0.63
CA VAL A 86 0.63 -9.93 -0.43
C VAL A 86 0.36 -10.74 0.83
N LEU A 87 -0.31 -10.16 1.82
CA LEU A 87 -0.76 -10.88 3.00
C LEU A 87 -2.06 -11.64 2.74
N GLY A 88 -2.74 -11.40 1.61
CA GLY A 88 -3.98 -12.07 1.26
C GLY A 88 -5.16 -11.57 2.08
N HIS A 89 -5.17 -10.27 2.38
CA HIS A 89 -6.36 -9.59 2.89
C HIS A 89 -7.36 -9.38 1.74
N ASP A 90 -8.61 -9.12 2.09
CA ASP A 90 -9.66 -8.87 1.11
C ASP A 90 -9.66 -7.39 0.72
N GLY A 91 -9.45 -7.12 -0.59
CA GLY A 91 -9.71 -5.81 -1.17
C GLY A 91 -11.19 -5.64 -1.49
N ILE A 92 -11.58 -4.47 -2.02
CA ILE A 92 -13.00 -4.20 -2.31
C ILE A 92 -13.37 -4.77 -3.69
N PRO A 93 -14.35 -5.69 -3.78
CA PRO A 93 -14.87 -6.14 -5.06
C PRO A 93 -15.58 -4.99 -5.79
N VAL A 94 -15.28 -4.78 -7.06
CA VAL A 94 -15.82 -3.63 -7.82
C VAL A 94 -17.35 -3.69 -7.98
N VAL A 95 -17.96 -4.88 -8.02
CA VAL A 95 -19.42 -5.03 -8.05
C VAL A 95 -20.08 -4.41 -6.80
N GLU A 96 -19.40 -4.46 -5.66
CA GLU A 96 -19.86 -3.83 -4.42
C GLU A 96 -19.56 -2.33 -4.39
N ALA A 97 -18.44 -1.89 -4.98
CA ALA A 97 -18.12 -0.47 -5.14
C ALA A 97 -19.11 0.25 -6.06
N ALA A 98 -19.53 -0.39 -7.15
CA ALA A 98 -20.53 0.13 -8.08
C ALA A 98 -21.93 0.23 -7.42
N ARG A 99 -22.31 -0.76 -6.60
CA ARG A 99 -23.58 -0.73 -5.84
C ARG A 99 -23.61 0.44 -4.84
N GLY A 100 -22.49 0.72 -4.16
CA GLY A 100 -22.36 1.86 -3.24
C GLY A 100 -22.40 3.23 -3.92
N ALA A 101 -22.06 3.32 -5.20
CA ALA A 101 -22.22 4.54 -6.00
C ALA A 101 -23.64 4.72 -6.58
N MET A 102 -24.41 3.63 -6.70
CA MET A 102 -25.78 3.65 -7.25
C MET A 102 -26.86 3.85 -6.18
N GLU A 103 -26.62 3.44 -4.93
CA GLU A 103 -27.50 3.79 -3.80
C GLU A 103 -27.09 5.15 -3.22
N LEU A 104 -27.79 6.22 -3.62
CA LEU A 104 -27.74 7.53 -2.98
C LEU A 104 -28.11 7.44 -1.50
N ALA A 105 -27.13 7.16 -0.64
CA ALA A 105 -27.10 7.63 0.73
C ALA A 105 -26.11 8.81 0.80
N GLY A 106 -26.37 9.82 1.63
CA GLY A 106 -25.61 11.08 1.65
C GLY A 106 -24.10 10.86 1.62
N SER A 107 -23.35 11.79 1.00
CA SER A 107 -21.89 11.74 0.79
C SER A 107 -21.11 11.26 2.02
N ASP A 108 -21.60 11.58 3.21
CA ASP A 108 -21.00 11.26 4.49
C ASP A 108 -21.14 9.77 4.85
N LEU A 109 -22.26 9.13 4.50
CA LEU A 109 -22.44 7.69 4.69
C LEU A 109 -21.65 6.89 3.65
N ILE A 110 -21.51 7.38 2.42
CA ILE A 110 -20.65 6.76 1.39
C ILE A 110 -19.18 6.89 1.80
N GLY A 111 -18.75 8.05 2.29
CA GLY A 111 -17.42 8.23 2.88
C GLY A 111 -17.22 7.28 4.06
N TYR A 112 -18.19 7.20 4.98
CA TYR A 112 -18.17 6.30 6.13
C TYR A 112 -18.15 4.81 5.74
N MET A 113 -18.86 4.39 4.70
CA MET A 113 -18.91 2.99 4.23
C MET A 113 -17.69 2.62 3.38
N LEU A 114 -17.15 3.54 2.58
CA LEU A 114 -15.92 3.34 1.82
C LEU A 114 -14.69 3.35 2.72
N ASN A 115 -14.71 4.15 3.79
CA ASN A 115 -13.71 4.11 4.86
C ASN A 115 -13.77 2.80 5.68
N GLN A 116 -14.94 2.16 5.75
CA GLN A 116 -15.12 0.86 6.44
C GLN A 116 -14.76 -0.37 5.58
N ARG A 117 -14.73 -0.22 4.25
CA ARG A 117 -14.47 -1.35 3.33
C ARG A 117 -12.99 -1.62 3.04
N THR A 118 -12.06 -0.85 3.59
CA THR A 118 -10.62 -1.20 3.58
C THR A 118 -10.33 -2.49 4.38
N GLY A 119 -11.30 -2.96 5.16
CA GLY A 119 -11.26 -4.28 5.80
C GLY A 119 -11.91 -4.33 7.18
N CYS A 120 -12.55 -3.26 7.66
CA CYS A 120 -12.60 -2.97 9.09
C CYS A 120 -14.02 -3.01 9.68
N MET A 121 -14.70 -4.16 9.58
CA MET A 121 -15.84 -4.47 10.46
C MET A 121 -15.54 -5.70 11.31
N GLY A 122 -14.78 -5.49 12.39
CA GLY A 122 -14.48 -6.48 13.43
C GLY A 122 -12.98 -6.66 13.73
N PRO A 123 -12.62 -7.41 14.78
CA PRO A 123 -11.22 -7.58 15.24
C PRO A 123 -10.28 -8.10 14.15
N ALA A 124 -10.77 -8.96 13.26
CA ALA A 124 -9.99 -9.48 12.13
C ALA A 124 -9.60 -8.38 11.11
N GLY A 125 -10.42 -7.34 10.99
CA GLY A 125 -10.12 -6.17 10.17
C GLY A 125 -9.03 -5.31 10.77
N GLU A 126 -9.09 -5.04 12.08
CA GLU A 126 -8.05 -4.30 12.80
C GLU A 126 -6.68 -5.00 12.72
N ASP A 127 -6.66 -6.33 12.84
CA ASP A 127 -5.44 -7.12 12.66
C ASP A 127 -4.90 -7.01 11.21
N ALA A 128 -5.78 -7.04 10.21
CA ALA A 128 -5.39 -6.92 8.80
C ALA A 128 -4.80 -5.54 8.46
N GLU A 129 -5.41 -4.46 8.95
CA GLU A 129 -4.92 -3.09 8.80
C GLU A 129 -3.56 -2.92 9.50
N GLN A 130 -3.41 -3.47 10.71
CA GLN A 130 -2.15 -3.42 11.45
C GLN A 130 -1.05 -4.22 10.75
N GLU A 131 -1.35 -5.41 10.21
CA GLU A 131 -0.38 -6.19 9.45
C GLU A 131 0.05 -5.49 8.15
N ALA A 132 -0.89 -4.83 7.45
CA ALA A 132 -0.57 -4.04 6.26
C ALA A 132 0.30 -2.82 6.60
N GLU A 133 0.04 -2.17 7.74
CA GLU A 133 0.85 -1.05 8.21
C GLU A 133 2.26 -1.49 8.65
N ASP A 134 2.37 -2.59 9.41
CA ASP A 134 3.66 -3.17 9.80
C ASP A 134 4.47 -3.60 8.56
N PHE A 135 3.80 -4.14 7.55
CA PHE A 135 4.40 -4.47 6.26
C PHE A 135 4.97 -3.22 5.59
N ALA A 136 4.17 -2.15 5.47
CA ALA A 136 4.61 -0.90 4.83
C ALA A 136 5.81 -0.29 5.54
N ALA A 137 5.75 -0.20 6.87
CA ALA A 137 6.83 0.34 7.70
C ALA A 137 8.13 -0.48 7.54
N LEU A 138 8.05 -1.81 7.60
CA LEU A 138 9.20 -2.68 7.47
C LEU A 138 9.79 -2.66 6.05
N LEU A 139 8.94 -2.63 5.02
CA LEU A 139 9.38 -2.55 3.63
C LEU A 139 10.16 -1.26 3.38
N ILE A 140 9.59 -0.11 3.75
CA ILE A 140 10.25 1.20 3.60
C ILE A 140 11.56 1.25 4.39
N TYR A 141 11.55 0.75 5.63
CA TYR A 141 12.76 0.69 6.45
C TYR A 141 13.89 -0.10 5.77
N ARG A 142 13.57 -1.24 5.14
CA ARG A 142 14.56 -2.05 4.42
C ARG A 142 15.02 -1.39 3.12
N LEU A 143 14.11 -0.78 2.36
CA LEU A 143 14.44 -0.05 1.13
C LEU A 143 15.42 1.10 1.42
N GLY A 144 15.21 1.87 2.48
CA GLY A 144 16.13 2.94 2.90
C GLY A 144 17.53 2.47 3.33
N ARG A 145 17.75 1.15 3.44
CA ARG A 145 19.02 0.53 3.84
C ARG A 145 19.64 -0.35 2.74
N LEU A 146 18.95 -0.55 1.62
CA LEU A 146 19.55 -1.25 0.48
C LEU A 146 20.69 -0.39 -0.09
N PRO A 147 21.80 -1.01 -0.54
CA PRO A 147 22.83 -0.28 -1.26
C PRO A 147 22.21 0.25 -2.55
N SER A 148 21.86 1.54 -2.58
CA SER A 148 21.51 2.21 -3.83
C SER A 148 22.74 2.17 -4.72
N ASP A 149 22.61 1.57 -5.90
CA ASP A 149 23.65 1.65 -6.93
C ASP A 149 23.80 3.15 -7.25
N ARG A 150 24.92 3.71 -6.79
CA ARG A 150 25.05 5.12 -6.34
C ARG A 150 24.36 6.13 -7.27
N SER A 151 23.35 6.82 -6.73
CA SER A 151 23.10 8.24 -6.97
C SER A 151 22.22 8.82 -5.85
N SER A 152 22.61 10.00 -5.35
CA SER A 152 21.94 10.83 -4.33
C SER A 152 22.28 10.53 -2.87
N MET A 153 23.53 10.84 -2.54
CA MET A 153 23.99 11.08 -1.19
C MET A 153 23.43 12.43 -0.69
N VAL A 154 22.31 12.42 0.02
CA VAL A 154 21.90 13.55 0.88
C VAL A 154 21.97 13.05 2.33
N GLN A 155 23.16 13.19 2.93
CA GLN A 155 23.30 13.15 4.38
C GLN A 155 22.60 14.39 4.94
N VAL A 156 21.40 14.21 5.49
CA VAL A 156 20.85 15.18 6.44
C VAL A 156 21.69 15.05 7.71
N ARG A 157 22.71 15.92 7.85
CA ARG A 157 23.39 16.16 9.12
C ARG A 157 22.40 16.89 10.04
N LEU A 158 21.63 16.13 10.80
CA LEU A 158 20.96 16.66 11.99
C LEU A 158 21.95 16.57 13.15
N GLY A 159 22.74 17.61 13.34
CA GLY A 159 23.78 17.59 14.35
C GLY A 159 24.56 18.88 14.60
N GLU A 160 24.02 20.06 14.25
CA GLU A 160 24.60 21.35 14.68
C GLU A 160 23.47 22.40 14.79
N ALA A 161 22.64 22.30 15.83
CA ALA A 161 21.68 23.35 16.17
C ALA A 161 21.34 23.34 17.67
N PHE A 162 22.35 23.35 18.53
CA PHE A 162 22.28 23.92 19.90
C PHE A 162 23.70 24.34 20.28
N GLY A 163 24.06 25.56 19.86
CA GLY A 163 25.11 26.33 20.53
C GLY A 163 24.52 27.07 21.73
#